data_AF-A0A1G2X0L1-F1
#
_entry.id   AF-A0A1G2X0L1-F1
#
_cell.length_a   1.000
_cell.length_b   1.000
_cell.length_c   1.000
_cell.angle_alpha   90.00
_cell.angle_beta   90.00
_cell.angle_gamma   90.00
#
_symmetry.space_group_name_H-M   'P 1'
#
loop_
_entity.id
_entity.type
_entity.pdbx_description
1 polymer ?
#
loop_
_entity_poly.entity_id
_entity_poly.type
_entity_poly.pdbx_seq_one_letter_code
_entity_poly.pdbx_strand_id
1 'polypeptide(L)' 'MKIEYSKDIDALYIKLREAKITDSRDIEEGVTVDLDENGHIVGLEILDASEKLDISDLVNISIENLPLEKAT' A
#
# COMPACT_ATOMS: atom_id res chain seq x y z
N MET A 1 -7.81 -2.87 -6.02
CA MET A 1 -6.82 -2.83 -4.93
C MET A 1 -6.31 -4.24 -4.69
N LYS A 2 -5.02 -4.40 -4.38
CA LYS A 2 -4.39 -5.67 -4.01
C LYS A 2 -3.46 -5.41 -2.82
N ILE A 3 -3.50 -6.28 -1.82
CA ILE A 3 -2.60 -6.26 -0.67
C ILE A 3 -1.79 -7.56 -0.73
N GLU A 4 -0.47 -7.45 -0.68
CA GLU A 4 0.45 -8.59 -0.77
C GLU A 4 1.55 -8.46 0.27
N TYR A 5 1.72 -9.51 1.07
CA TYR A 5 2.82 -9.61 2.02
C TYR A 5 3.84 -10.64 1.51
N SER A 6 5.10 -10.22 1.37
CA SER A 6 6.21 -11.08 0.99
C SER A 6 6.99 -11.48 2.24
N LYS A 7 6.87 -12.74 2.64
CA LYS A 7 7.58 -13.28 3.82
C LYS A 7 9.09 -13.31 3.62
N ASP A 8 9.56 -13.50 2.39
CA ASP A 8 10.99 -13.68 2.09
C ASP A 8 11.81 -12.41 2.38
N ILE A 9 11.18 -11.24 2.30
CA ILE A 9 11.80 -9.92 2.52
C ILE A 9 11.08 -9.08 3.59
N ASP A 10 10.16 -9.68 4.34
CA ASP A 10 9.28 -9.02 5.32
C ASP A 10 8.70 -7.68 4.82
N ALA A 11 8.04 -7.71 3.66
CA ALA A 11 7.49 -6.51 3.03
C ALA A 11 5.99 -6.61 2.79
N LEU A 12 5.26 -5.53 3.11
CA LEU A 12 3.86 -5.35 2.75
C LEU A 12 3.76 -4.36 1.58
N TYR A 13 3.12 -4.79 0.50
CA TYR A 13 2.78 -3.93 -0.62
C TYR A 13 1.27 -3.80 -0.78
N ILE A 14 0.78 -2.56 -0.81
CA ILE A 14 -0.62 -2.20 -1.03
C ILE A 14 -0.73 -1.48 -2.37
N LYS A 15 -1.21 -2.19 -3.40
CA LYS A 15 -1.54 -1.60 -4.69
C LYS A 15 -2.94 -1.00 -4.67
N LEU A 16 -3.04 0.33 -4.73
CA LEU A 16 -4.31 1.05 -4.69
C LEU A 16 -5.04 1.00 -6.03
N ARG A 17 -4.30 1.16 -7.15
CA ARG A 17 -4.87 1.16 -8.51
C ARG A 17 -3.95 0.53 -9.53
N GLU A 18 -4.54 0.11 -10.65
CA GLU A 18 -3.80 -0.37 -11.81
C GLU A 18 -3.29 0.82 -12.63
N ALA A 19 -2.01 1.14 -12.46
CA ALA A 19 -1.32 2.18 -13.20
C ALA A 19 0.18 1.87 -13.28
N LYS A 20 0.88 2.46 -14.26
CA LYS A 20 2.33 2.36 -14.37
C LYS A 20 2.98 3.25 -13.31
N ILE A 21 3.92 2.67 -12.56
CA ILE A 21 4.78 3.41 -11.64
C ILE A 21 5.87 4.10 -12.45
N THR A 22 6.06 5.40 -12.23
CA THR A 22 7.08 6.20 -12.91
C THR A 22 7.98 6.97 -11.95
N ASP A 23 7.55 7.13 -10.70
CA ASP A 23 8.29 7.77 -9.62
C ASP A 23 7.95 7.07 -8.30
N SER A 24 8.86 7.14 -7.33
CA SER A 24 8.66 6.58 -5.99
C SER A 24 9.25 7.56 -4.97
N ARG A 25 8.59 7.71 -3.83
CA ARG A 25 9.02 8.63 -2.76
C ARG A 25 9.02 7.94 -1.42
N ASP A 26 10.18 7.95 -0.77
CA ASP A 26 10.32 7.53 0.61
C ASP A 26 9.66 8.57 1.51
N ILE A 27 8.74 8.14 2.36
CA ILE A 27 8.10 9.01 3.37
C ILE A 27 8.77 8.88 4.73
N GLU A 28 9.28 7.69 5.01
CA GLU A 28 10.18 7.38 6.12
C GLU A 28 11.04 6.17 5.76
N GLU A 29 11.98 5.80 6.63
CA GLU A 29 12.85 4.65 6.40
C GLU A 29 12.03 3.35 6.25
N GLY A 30 12.15 2.72 5.08
CA GLY A 30 11.42 1.49 4.76
C GLY A 30 9.95 1.70 4.40
N VAL A 31 9.48 2.93 4.18
CA VAL A 31 8.12 3.20 3.71
C VAL A 31 8.14 4.08 2.46
N THR A 32 7.62 3.53 1.36
CA THR A 32 7.71 4.13 0.03
C THR A 32 6.35 4.25 -0.62
N VAL A 33 6.06 5.40 -1.23
CA VAL A 33 4.85 5.61 -2.04
C VAL A 33 5.22 5.62 -3.51
N ASP A 34 4.55 4.77 -4.28
CA ASP A 34 4.69 4.70 -5.72
C ASP A 34 3.72 5.64 -6.41
N LEU A 35 4.19 6.36 -7.43
CA LEU A 35 3.46 7.41 -8.14
C LEU A 35 3.43 7.14 -9.65
N ASP A 36 2.35 7.59 -10.30
CA ASP A 36 2.28 7.65 -11.76
C ASP A 36 2.92 8.94 -12.31
N GLU A 37 2.90 9.08 -13.64
CA GLU A 37 3.52 10.21 -14.35
C GLU A 37 2.90 11.58 -13.99
N ASN A 38 1.69 11.57 -13.44
CA ASN A 38 0.95 12.75 -12.99
C ASN A 38 1.11 12.99 -11.49
N GLY A 39 1.91 12.19 -10.79
CA GLY A 39 2.13 12.27 -9.35
C GLY A 39 0.98 11.70 -8.51
N HIS A 40 0.08 10.91 -9.09
CA HIS A 40 -0.99 10.24 -8.33
C HIS A 40 -0.49 8.92 -7.74
N ILE A 41 -0.96 8.57 -6.54
CA ILE A 41 -0.53 7.35 -5.82
C ILE A 41 -0.98 6.08 -6.52
N VAL A 42 -0.05 5.18 -6.83
CA VAL A 42 -0.29 3.85 -7.39
C VAL A 42 -0.28 2.78 -6.29
N GLY A 43 0.67 2.85 -5.37
CA GLY A 43 0.86 1.87 -4.31
C GLY A 43 1.68 2.40 -3.12
N LEU A 44 1.78 1.57 -2.09
CA LEU A 44 2.53 1.79 -0.86
C LEU A 44 3.32 0.52 -0.54
N GLU A 45 4.61 0.66 -0.28
CA GLU A 45 5.50 -0.39 0.21
C GLU A 45 5.92 -0.08 1.65
N ILE A 46 5.92 -1.12 2.49
CA ILE A 46 6.41 -1.09 3.88
C ILE A 46 7.36 -2.28 4.05
N LEU A 47 8.65 -2.01 4.24
CA LEU A 47 9.67 -2.98 4.62
C LEU A 47 9.69 -3.20 6.13
N ASP A 48 10.23 -4.33 6.58
CA ASP A 48 10.17 -4.82 7.97
C ASP A 48 8.74 -4.69 8.53
N ALA A 49 7.76 -5.09 7.72
CA ALA A 49 6.36 -4.85 8.03
C ALA A 49 5.92 -5.56 9.31
N SER A 50 6.53 -6.70 9.65
CA SER A 50 6.28 -7.38 10.92
C SER A 50 6.82 -6.65 12.15
N GLU A 51 7.76 -5.71 11.98
CA GLU A 51 8.29 -4.87 13.05
C GLU A 51 7.55 -3.53 13.15
N LYS A 52 7.08 -2.99 12.01
CA LYS A 52 6.39 -1.70 11.95
C LYS A 52 4.88 -1.80 12.21
N LEU A 53 4.29 -2.98 12.03
CA LEU A 53 2.85 -3.21 12.19
C LEU A 53 2.58 -4.39 13.13
N ASP A 54 1.52 -4.29 13.92
CA ASP A 54 1.05 -5.42 14.72
C ASP A 54 0.56 -6.55 13.80
N ILE A 55 0.99 -7.78 14.10
CA ILE A 55 0.60 -8.96 13.31
C ILE A 55 -0.93 -9.12 13.28
N SER A 56 -1.63 -8.75 14.36
CA SER A 56 -3.09 -8.76 14.40
C SER A 56 -3.70 -7.85 13.35
N ASP A 57 -3.05 -6.74 13.02
CA ASP A 57 -3.54 -5.76 12.05
C ASP A 57 -3.22 -6.22 10.62
N LEU A 58 -2.08 -6.88 10.42
CA LEU A 58 -1.72 -7.48 9.13
C LEU A 58 -2.69 -8.58 8.68
N VAL A 59 -3.32 -9.30 9.62
CA VAL A 59 -4.25 -10.40 9.31
C VAL A 59 -5.72 -9.99 9.35
N ASN A 60 -6.06 -8.82 9.89
CA ASN A 60 -7.43 -8.34 10.01
C ASN A 60 -7.64 -7.07 9.17
N ILE A 61 -8.12 -7.25 7.94
CA ILE A 61 -8.46 -6.14 7.06
C ILE A 61 -9.95 -5.82 7.20
N SER A 62 -10.25 -4.63 7.72
CA SER A 62 -11.61 -4.08 7.81
C SER A 62 -11.86 -3.10 6.66
N ILE A 63 -13.00 -3.23 6.00
CA ILE A 63 -13.43 -2.34 4.93
C ILE A 63 -14.82 -1.82 5.27
N GLU A 64 -14.94 -0.50 5.44
CA GLU A 64 -16.17 0.14 5.91
C GLU A 64 -16.55 1.31 4.99
N ASN A 65 -17.85 1.60 4.92
CA ASN A 65 -18.42 2.76 4.20
C ASN A 65 -17.98 2.88 2.73
N LEU A 66 -17.80 1.75 2.03
CA LEU A 66 -17.40 1.78 0.62
C LEU A 66 -18.49 2.43 -0.24
N PRO A 67 -18.13 3.42 -1.08
CA PRO A 67 -19.05 3.94 -2.06
C PRO A 67 -19.33 2.85 -3.12
N LEU A 68 -20.60 2.46 -3.25
CA LEU A 68 -21.07 1.61 -4.36
C LEU A 68 -21.31 2.41 -5.64
N GLU A 69 -21.47 3.72 -5.48
CA GLU A 69 -21.68 4.68 -6.55
C GLU A 69 -20.76 5.89 -6.34
N LYS A 70 -20.53 6.66 -7.40
CA LYS A 70 -19.70 7.85 -7.31
C LYS A 70 -20.32 8.84 -6.32
N ALA A 71 -19.55 9.24 -5.31
CA ALA A 71 -19.95 10.32 -4.42
C ALA A 71 -20.22 11.58 -5.26
N THR A 72 -21.45 12.08 -5.19
CA THR A 72 -21.92 13.33 -5.81
C THR A 72 -21.59 14.54 -4.96
#